data_AF-A0AAE4F174-F1
#
_entry.id   AF-A0AAE4F174-F1
#
_cell.length_a   1.000
_cell.length_b   1.000
_cell.length_c   1.000
_cell.angle_alpha   90.00
_cell.angle_beta   90.00
_cell.angle_gamma   90.00
#
_symmetry.space_group_name_H-M   'P 1'
#
loop_
_entity.id
_entity.type
_entity.pdbx_description
1 polymer ?
#
loop_
_entity_poly.entity_id
_entity_poly.type
_entity_poly.pdbx_seq_one_letter_code
_entity_poly.pdbx_strand_id
1 'polypeptide(L)'
;MGHDHDGAGHDDAAHDHGDHDHSHTDHGHEDNDHSHADHDHEDHHAHDAEGVGIGVLTVSSSRTLDDDPAGDVIAEACEDAGHEVVDRRLVADEMDAIEDAVAALLDDGVDVVLTTGGTGLTPDDVTVDAIEPLFDRPIPGFGELFRWLSYEEVGAMAMASRATAGVVDDRLVFCLPGSENAARTGAERLVAPAVGHLLGLVRR
;
A
#
# COMPACT_ATOMS: atom_id res chain seq x y z
N MET A 1 -17.78 -17.20 67.85
CA MET A 1 -18.81 -18.05 68.50
C MET A 1 -19.66 -17.10 69.31
N GLY A 2 -20.91 -16.78 69.01
CA GLY A 2 -21.93 -17.26 68.09
C GLY A 2 -23.25 -16.87 68.74
N HIS A 3 -24.22 -16.41 67.94
CA HIS A 3 -25.68 -16.38 68.16
C HIS A 3 -26.34 -15.10 67.60
N ASP A 4 -27.59 -15.33 67.19
CA ASP A 4 -28.73 -14.42 66.97
C ASP A 4 -29.15 -14.35 65.48
N HIS A 5 -30.14 -15.12 65.01
CA HIS A 5 -31.60 -15.17 65.26
C HIS A 5 -32.43 -14.24 64.36
N ASP A 6 -33.48 -14.85 63.78
CA ASP A 6 -34.78 -14.30 63.35
C ASP A 6 -34.79 -13.38 62.11
N GLY A 7 -35.76 -13.41 61.19
CA GLY A 7 -37.06 -14.09 61.10
C GLY A 7 -38.09 -13.22 60.35
N ALA A 8 -38.81 -13.83 59.39
CA ALA A 8 -40.23 -13.62 59.03
C ALA A 8 -40.75 -12.47 58.10
N GLY A 9 -41.75 -12.86 57.28
CA GLY A 9 -42.82 -12.09 56.58
C GLY A 9 -42.81 -12.27 55.05
N HIS A 10 -43.67 -13.02 54.31
CA HIS A 10 -45.17 -13.14 54.22
C HIS A 10 -45.85 -11.76 54.05
N ASP A 11 -46.78 -11.45 53.15
CA ASP A 11 -47.65 -12.19 52.20
C ASP A 11 -48.25 -11.22 51.14
N ASP A 12 -48.75 -11.80 50.04
CA ASP A 12 -49.95 -11.50 49.24
C ASP A 12 -50.54 -10.07 49.14
N ALA A 13 -50.83 -9.64 47.90
CA ALA A 13 -52.21 -9.42 47.41
C ALA A 13 -52.24 -8.69 46.05
N ALA A 14 -53.12 -9.17 45.17
CA ALA A 14 -53.47 -8.57 43.89
C ALA A 14 -54.34 -7.31 44.08
N HIS A 15 -54.16 -6.30 43.22
CA HIS A 15 -55.18 -5.28 42.95
C HIS A 15 -55.20 -4.87 41.47
N ASP A 16 -56.44 -4.73 41.00
CA ASP A 16 -56.95 -4.43 39.68
C ASP A 16 -57.14 -2.91 39.48
N HIS A 17 -57.29 -2.52 38.21
CA HIS A 17 -57.83 -1.29 37.62
C HIS A 17 -56.89 -0.13 37.27
N GLY A 18 -56.99 0.31 36.01
CA GLY A 18 -56.80 1.69 35.62
C GLY A 18 -56.31 1.91 34.18
N ASP A 19 -57.21 1.89 33.21
CA ASP A 19 -57.03 2.55 31.91
C ASP A 19 -56.87 4.06 32.15
N HIS A 20 -55.75 4.65 31.69
CA HIS A 20 -55.63 6.09 31.51
C HIS A 20 -54.77 6.42 30.29
N ASP A 21 -55.47 6.76 29.22
CA ASP A 21 -55.00 7.54 28.07
C ASP A 21 -54.49 8.91 28.52
N HIS A 22 -53.22 9.21 28.23
CA HIS A 22 -52.73 10.58 28.08
C HIS A 22 -51.60 10.64 27.04
N SER A 23 -51.96 11.14 25.86
CA SER A 23 -51.09 11.76 24.86
C SER A 23 -50.05 12.70 25.48
N HIS A 24 -48.79 12.67 25.04
CA HIS A 24 -47.97 13.88 24.93
C HIS A 24 -46.77 13.68 23.99
N THR A 25 -46.88 14.36 22.84
CA THR A 25 -45.84 15.15 22.13
C THR A 25 -44.58 14.45 21.62
N ASP A 26 -44.68 14.10 20.33
CA ASP A 26 -43.72 14.35 19.25
C ASP A 26 -42.56 15.31 19.61
N HIS A 27 -41.36 14.74 19.67
CA HIS A 27 -40.11 15.48 19.54
C HIS A 27 -39.37 14.89 18.34
N GLY A 28 -39.62 15.49 17.18
CA GLY A 28 -38.80 15.33 15.99
C GLY A 28 -37.35 15.67 16.31
N HIS A 29 -36.50 14.64 16.27
CA HIS A 29 -35.10 14.85 15.97
C HIS A 29 -35.01 15.00 14.46
N GLU A 30 -34.82 16.25 14.02
CA GLU A 30 -34.52 16.59 12.64
C GLU A 30 -33.28 15.81 12.20
N ASP A 31 -33.49 14.95 11.20
CA ASP A 31 -32.45 14.26 10.46
C ASP A 31 -31.47 15.29 9.90
N ASN A 32 -30.30 15.39 10.52
CA ASN A 32 -29.19 16.12 9.92
C ASN A 32 -28.56 15.21 8.86
N ASP A 33 -29.26 15.11 7.73
CA ASP A 33 -28.80 14.51 6.49
C ASP A 33 -27.63 15.35 5.96
N HIS A 34 -26.44 15.08 6.50
CA HIS A 34 -25.20 15.44 5.84
C HIS A 34 -25.07 14.56 4.61
N SER A 35 -25.77 14.96 3.54
CA SER A 35 -25.41 14.56 2.19
C SER A 35 -23.97 15.02 1.98
N HIS A 36 -23.04 14.09 2.17
CA HIS A 36 -21.76 14.14 1.51
C HIS A 36 -22.11 14.18 0.04
N ALA A 37 -22.13 15.39 -0.52
CA ALA A 37 -22.10 15.58 -1.95
C ALA A 37 -20.95 14.71 -2.45
N ASP A 38 -21.28 13.67 -3.21
CA ASP A 38 -20.36 12.98 -4.07
C ASP A 38 -19.66 14.09 -4.86
N HIS A 39 -18.46 14.45 -4.43
CA HIS A 39 -17.55 15.18 -5.27
C HIS A 39 -17.17 14.16 -6.34
N ASP A 40 -17.91 14.21 -7.44
CA ASP A 40 -17.53 13.56 -8.69
C ASP A 40 -16.05 13.87 -8.92
N HIS A 41 -15.20 12.86 -8.69
CA HIS A 41 -13.80 12.84 -9.11
C HIS A 41 -13.75 12.64 -10.64
N GLU A 42 -14.57 13.39 -11.38
CA GLU A 42 -14.57 13.40 -12.82
C GLU A 42 -13.61 14.51 -13.29
N ASP A 43 -12.66 14.12 -14.15
CA ASP A 43 -11.76 14.95 -14.97
C ASP A 43 -10.45 15.49 -14.38
N HIS A 44 -9.61 14.61 -13.83
CA HIS A 44 -8.14 14.82 -13.78
C HIS A 44 -7.32 13.76 -14.55
N HIS A 45 -7.96 12.85 -15.29
CA HIS A 45 -7.31 11.75 -16.03
C HIS A 45 -6.90 12.09 -17.47
N ALA A 46 -7.05 13.36 -17.90
CA ALA A 46 -6.74 13.77 -19.28
C ALA A 46 -5.25 13.65 -19.68
N HIS A 47 -4.38 13.25 -18.75
CA HIS A 47 -2.94 13.15 -18.94
C HIS A 47 -2.36 11.80 -18.50
N ASP A 48 -3.19 10.79 -18.24
CA ASP A 48 -2.68 9.48 -17.85
C ASP A 48 -1.91 8.87 -19.03
N ALA A 49 -0.68 8.43 -18.77
CA ALA A 49 0.10 7.71 -19.76
C ALA A 49 -0.50 6.31 -19.95
N GLU A 50 -1.03 6.03 -21.14
CA GLU A 50 -1.47 4.70 -21.56
C GLU A 50 -0.26 3.87 -22.02
N GLY A 51 -0.18 2.60 -21.61
CA GLY A 51 0.86 1.67 -22.05
C GLY A 51 2.26 2.06 -21.55
N VAL A 52 2.44 2.10 -20.23
CA VAL A 52 3.73 2.45 -19.60
C VAL A 52 4.74 1.32 -19.78
N GLY A 53 5.96 1.64 -20.23
CA GLY A 53 7.07 0.69 -20.31
C GLY A 53 7.72 0.46 -18.95
N ILE A 54 7.63 -0.76 -18.42
CA ILE A 54 8.10 -1.17 -17.11
C ILE A 54 9.39 -2.00 -17.22
N GLY A 55 10.41 -1.62 -16.45
CA GLY A 55 11.60 -2.43 -16.22
C GLY A 55 11.55 -3.05 -14.83
N VAL A 56 11.71 -4.37 -14.72
CA VAL A 56 11.77 -5.05 -13.42
C VAL A 56 13.22 -5.40 -13.08
N LEU A 57 13.69 -4.98 -11.91
CA LEU A 57 15.04 -5.27 -11.42
C LEU A 57 14.99 -6.08 -10.12
N THR A 58 15.38 -7.34 -10.18
CA THR A 58 15.54 -8.17 -8.99
C THR A 58 16.95 -8.02 -8.44
N VAL A 59 17.05 -7.68 -7.15
CA VAL A 59 18.31 -7.58 -6.41
C VAL A 59 18.41 -8.80 -5.50
N SER A 60 19.32 -9.71 -5.83
CA SER A 60 19.57 -10.92 -5.06
C SER A 60 20.86 -11.62 -5.49
N SER A 61 21.68 -11.98 -4.50
CA SER A 61 22.86 -12.82 -4.70
C SER A 61 22.58 -14.31 -4.83
N SER A 62 21.31 -14.74 -4.69
CA SER A 62 20.94 -16.17 -4.55
C SER A 62 19.92 -16.67 -5.58
N ARG A 63 19.19 -15.76 -6.22
CA ARG A 63 18.17 -16.08 -7.23
C ARG A 63 18.74 -16.12 -8.65
N THR A 64 17.96 -16.68 -9.55
CA THR A 64 18.14 -16.56 -11.00
C THR A 64 16.83 -16.08 -11.61
N LEU A 65 16.85 -15.61 -12.86
CA LEU A 65 15.61 -15.21 -13.55
C LEU A 65 14.61 -16.38 -13.69
N ASP A 66 15.08 -17.63 -13.72
CA ASP A 66 14.22 -18.82 -13.73
C ASP A 66 13.62 -19.16 -12.34
N ASP A 67 14.12 -18.52 -11.27
CA ASP A 67 13.69 -18.70 -9.87
C ASP A 67 13.54 -17.32 -9.19
N ASP A 68 12.68 -16.50 -9.78
CA ASP A 68 12.40 -15.13 -9.32
C ASP A 68 10.90 -14.86 -9.14
N PRO A 69 10.27 -15.48 -8.12
CA PRO A 69 8.82 -15.34 -7.90
C PRO A 69 8.40 -13.90 -7.61
N ALA A 70 9.25 -13.08 -6.97
CA ALA A 70 8.91 -11.69 -6.69
C ALA A 70 8.91 -10.84 -7.97
N GLY A 71 9.91 -11.02 -8.84
CA GLY A 71 9.93 -10.35 -10.14
C GLY A 71 8.81 -10.83 -11.07
N ASP A 72 8.46 -12.12 -11.02
CA ASP A 72 7.34 -12.68 -11.79
C ASP A 72 6.01 -12.03 -11.40
N VAL A 73 5.76 -11.90 -10.09
CA VAL A 73 4.53 -11.26 -9.59
C VAL A 73 4.46 -9.78 -9.92
N ILE A 74 5.59 -9.08 -9.89
CA ILE A 74 5.64 -7.67 -10.33
C ILE A 74 5.28 -7.56 -11.80
N ALA A 75 5.86 -8.43 -12.64
CA ALA A 75 5.60 -8.43 -14.07
C ALA A 75 4.11 -8.71 -14.36
N GLU A 76 3.57 -9.78 -13.77
CA GLU A 76 2.15 -10.15 -13.89
C GLU A 76 1.23 -8.99 -13.47
N ALA A 77 1.47 -8.36 -12.32
CA ALA A 77 0.66 -7.24 -11.84
C ALA A 77 0.68 -6.03 -12.77
N CYS A 78 1.82 -5.73 -13.39
CA CYS A 78 1.93 -4.63 -14.35
C CYS A 78 1.25 -4.96 -15.68
N GLU A 79 1.43 -6.17 -16.20
CA GLU A 79 0.80 -6.64 -17.44
C GLU A 79 -0.73 -6.70 -17.31
N ASP A 80 -1.24 -7.20 -16.19
CA ASP A 80 -2.68 -7.27 -15.88
C ASP A 80 -3.33 -5.88 -15.81
N ALA A 81 -2.55 -4.85 -15.42
CA ALA A 81 -2.98 -3.46 -15.41
C ALA A 81 -2.87 -2.77 -16.79
N GLY A 82 -2.41 -3.48 -17.83
CA GLY A 82 -2.29 -2.97 -19.19
C GLY A 82 -0.99 -2.24 -19.51
N HIS A 83 0.03 -2.40 -18.67
CA HIS A 83 1.38 -1.87 -18.93
C HIS A 83 2.25 -2.93 -19.63
N GLU A 84 3.36 -2.50 -20.23
CA GLU A 84 4.27 -3.40 -20.95
C GLU A 84 5.54 -3.62 -20.13
N VAL A 85 5.84 -4.87 -19.74
CA VAL A 85 7.13 -5.21 -19.13
C VAL A 85 8.17 -5.36 -20.24
N VAL A 86 8.96 -4.32 -20.46
CA VAL A 86 9.90 -4.23 -21.59
C VAL A 86 11.23 -4.93 -21.32
N ASP A 87 11.63 -5.03 -20.05
CA ASP A 87 12.88 -5.69 -19.66
C ASP A 87 12.81 -6.22 -18.22
N ARG A 88 13.52 -7.33 -17.98
CA ARG A 88 13.71 -7.95 -16.66
C ARG A 88 15.18 -8.23 -16.43
N ARG A 89 15.72 -7.73 -15.33
CA ARG A 89 17.14 -7.90 -14.94
C ARG A 89 17.26 -8.43 -13.53
N LEU A 90 18.39 -9.09 -13.28
CA LEU A 90 18.78 -9.56 -11.95
C LEU A 90 20.23 -9.17 -11.69
N VAL A 91 20.49 -8.57 -10.53
CA VAL A 91 21.83 -8.16 -10.07
C VAL A 91 22.10 -8.62 -8.65
N ALA A 92 23.37 -8.66 -8.27
CA ALA A 92 23.79 -8.92 -6.90
C ALA A 92 23.46 -7.73 -5.97
N ASP A 93 23.47 -7.98 -4.67
CA ASP A 93 23.28 -6.98 -3.60
C ASP A 93 24.51 -6.06 -3.45
N GLU A 94 24.88 -5.34 -4.51
CA GLU A 94 26.01 -4.41 -4.56
C GLU A 94 25.53 -3.04 -5.07
N MET A 95 25.92 -1.95 -4.40
CA MET A 95 25.45 -0.60 -4.72
C MET A 95 25.67 -0.24 -6.19
N ASP A 96 26.91 -0.35 -6.66
CA ASP A 96 27.29 -0.03 -8.04
C ASP A 96 26.48 -0.87 -9.06
N ALA A 97 26.26 -2.15 -8.78
CA ALA A 97 25.51 -3.05 -9.68
C ALA A 97 24.03 -2.65 -9.77
N ILE A 98 23.44 -2.19 -8.66
CA ILE A 98 22.06 -1.71 -8.60
C ILE A 98 21.93 -0.38 -9.34
N GLU A 99 22.82 0.58 -9.07
CA GLU A 99 22.85 1.89 -9.73
C GLU A 99 23.03 1.76 -11.25
N ASP A 100 24.02 0.98 -11.69
CA ASP A 100 24.30 0.74 -13.11
C ASP A 100 23.11 0.07 -13.81
N ALA A 101 22.43 -0.88 -13.15
CA ALA A 101 21.29 -1.56 -13.74
C ALA A 101 20.07 -0.66 -13.88
N VAL A 102 19.79 0.19 -12.89
CA VAL A 102 18.72 1.19 -12.98
C VAL A 102 19.06 2.21 -14.06
N ALA A 103 20.26 2.77 -14.07
CA ALA A 103 20.69 3.71 -15.11
C ALA A 103 20.54 3.11 -16.52
N ALA A 104 21.00 1.88 -16.72
CA ALA A 104 20.90 1.21 -18.01
C ALA A 104 19.44 0.94 -18.43
N LEU A 105 18.53 0.60 -17.51
CA LEU A 105 17.09 0.48 -17.83
C LEU A 105 16.51 1.82 -18.27
N LEU A 106 16.85 2.91 -17.59
CA LEU A 106 16.40 4.26 -17.94
C LEU A 106 16.95 4.70 -19.31
N ASP A 107 18.23 4.43 -19.58
CA ASP A 107 18.88 4.69 -20.88
C ASP A 107 18.25 3.90 -22.03
N ASP A 108 17.80 2.67 -21.77
CA ASP A 108 17.07 1.82 -22.72
C ASP A 108 15.63 2.31 -22.96
N GLY A 109 15.21 3.38 -22.27
CA GLY A 109 13.93 4.04 -22.50
C GLY A 109 12.77 3.44 -21.70
N VAL A 110 13.03 2.77 -20.58
CA VAL A 110 12.01 2.32 -19.61
C VAL A 110 11.36 3.50 -18.92
N ASP A 111 10.03 3.59 -18.93
CA ASP A 111 9.27 4.67 -18.28
C ASP A 111 9.35 4.59 -16.75
N VAL A 112 9.27 3.37 -16.20
CA VAL A 112 9.26 3.12 -14.77
C VAL A 112 10.06 1.87 -14.41
N VAL A 113 10.94 1.99 -13.42
CA VAL A 113 11.71 0.87 -12.88
C VAL A 113 11.11 0.42 -11.55
N LEU A 114 10.79 -0.87 -11.43
CA LEU A 114 10.39 -1.52 -10.19
C LEU A 114 11.50 -2.47 -9.74
N THR A 115 12.16 -2.14 -8.64
CA THR A 115 13.13 -3.03 -8.01
C THR A 115 12.48 -3.92 -6.95
N THR A 116 13.02 -5.11 -6.75
CA THR A 116 12.62 -6.00 -5.65
C THR A 116 13.82 -6.70 -5.02
N GLY A 117 13.93 -6.62 -3.68
CA GLY A 117 15.06 -7.19 -2.93
C GLY A 117 16.06 -6.16 -2.42
N GLY A 118 16.95 -6.57 -1.51
CA GLY A 118 17.98 -5.74 -0.89
C GLY A 118 17.47 -4.53 -0.07
N THR A 119 16.22 -4.53 0.42
CA THR A 119 15.63 -3.43 1.20
C THR A 119 15.48 -3.71 2.70
N GLY A 120 15.95 -4.87 3.18
CA GLY A 120 15.89 -5.25 4.60
C GLY A 120 16.84 -4.46 5.50
N LEU A 121 17.17 -5.02 6.66
CA LEU A 121 18.01 -4.39 7.71
C LEU A 121 19.37 -5.08 7.88
N THR A 122 19.72 -6.02 7.01
CA THR A 122 21.03 -6.68 7.04
C THR A 122 22.09 -5.81 6.35
N PRO A 123 23.39 -6.04 6.59
CA PRO A 123 24.45 -5.25 5.96
C PRO A 123 24.46 -5.33 4.42
N ASP A 124 23.93 -6.41 3.86
CA ASP A 124 23.87 -6.63 2.41
C ASP A 124 22.63 -5.95 1.80
N ASP A 125 21.66 -5.50 2.60
CA ASP A 125 20.49 -4.78 2.11
C ASP A 125 20.86 -3.33 1.75
N VAL A 126 21.27 -3.10 0.51
CA VAL A 126 21.78 -1.80 0.03
C VAL A 126 20.92 -1.12 -1.05
N THR A 127 19.81 -1.71 -1.48
CA THR A 127 18.98 -1.19 -2.59
C THR A 127 18.48 0.23 -2.31
N VAL A 128 17.98 0.50 -1.11
CA VAL A 128 17.47 1.84 -0.75
C VAL A 128 18.60 2.87 -0.73
N ASP A 129 19.73 2.49 -0.16
CA ASP A 129 20.90 3.34 0.00
C ASP A 129 21.57 3.67 -1.35
N ALA A 130 21.46 2.76 -2.33
CA ALA A 130 21.90 2.95 -3.71
C ALA A 130 20.94 3.86 -4.53
N ILE A 131 19.62 3.72 -4.32
CA ILE A 131 18.63 4.35 -5.19
C ILE A 131 18.17 5.74 -4.70
N GLU A 132 18.02 5.96 -3.40
CA GLU A 132 17.55 7.27 -2.88
C GLU A 132 18.42 8.47 -3.31
N PRO A 133 19.76 8.36 -3.39
CA PRO A 133 20.60 9.46 -3.88
C PRO A 133 20.34 9.86 -5.34
N LEU A 134 19.74 8.96 -6.14
CA LEU A 134 19.44 9.22 -7.55
C LEU A 134 18.14 10.03 -7.73
N PHE A 135 17.32 10.17 -6.68
CA PHE A 135 16.03 10.85 -6.78
C PHE A 135 16.19 12.36 -6.95
N ASP A 136 15.71 12.89 -8.08
CA ASP A 136 15.44 14.32 -8.24
C ASP A 136 14.35 14.78 -7.26
N ARG A 137 13.37 13.90 -7.02
CA ARG A 137 12.23 14.18 -6.16
C ARG A 137 11.70 12.91 -5.51
N PRO A 138 11.75 12.78 -4.17
CA PRO A 138 11.20 11.62 -3.49
C PRO A 138 9.67 11.62 -3.49
N ILE A 139 9.07 10.43 -3.45
CA ILE A 139 7.62 10.19 -3.31
C ILE A 139 7.38 9.50 -1.96
N PRO A 140 7.48 10.23 -0.82
CA PRO A 140 7.44 9.62 0.52
C PRO A 140 6.13 8.85 0.80
N GLY A 141 5.03 9.31 0.21
CA GLY A 141 3.72 8.68 0.35
C GLY A 141 3.68 7.21 -0.10
N PHE A 142 4.55 6.79 -1.03
CA PHE A 142 4.64 5.39 -1.43
C PHE A 142 5.09 4.49 -0.28
N GLY A 143 6.22 4.82 0.36
CA GLY A 143 6.74 4.04 1.48
C GLY A 143 5.81 4.08 2.70
N GLU A 144 5.14 5.20 2.94
CA GLU A 144 4.15 5.36 4.00
C GLU A 144 2.93 4.45 3.78
N LEU A 145 2.32 4.49 2.60
CA LEU A 145 1.19 3.64 2.25
C LEU A 145 1.59 2.17 2.25
N PHE A 146 2.76 1.83 1.71
CA PHE A 146 3.28 0.47 1.71
C PHE A 146 3.37 -0.09 3.13
N ARG A 147 3.94 0.68 4.08
CA ARG A 147 4.03 0.25 5.48
C ARG A 147 2.66 0.18 6.17
N TRP A 148 1.72 1.06 5.82
CA TRP A 148 0.35 0.98 6.31
C TRP A 148 -0.33 -0.32 5.87
N LEU A 149 -0.29 -0.65 4.58
CA LEU A 149 -0.83 -1.89 4.04
C LEU A 149 -0.14 -3.12 4.63
N SER A 150 1.19 -3.08 4.73
CA SER A 150 1.97 -4.16 5.33
C SER A 150 1.63 -4.36 6.81
N TYR A 151 1.31 -3.29 7.55
CA TYR A 151 0.91 -3.41 8.95
C TYR A 151 -0.40 -4.19 9.11
N GLU A 152 -1.33 -4.07 8.16
CA GLU A 152 -2.55 -4.89 8.15
C GLU A 152 -2.24 -6.38 7.93
N GLU A 153 -1.18 -6.71 7.18
CA GLU A 153 -0.81 -8.08 6.82
C GLU A 153 0.12 -8.75 7.84
N VAL A 154 1.14 -8.03 8.33
CA VAL A 154 2.22 -8.58 9.17
C VAL A 154 2.42 -7.84 10.50
N GLY A 155 1.56 -6.87 10.82
CA GLY A 155 1.59 -6.11 12.07
C GLY A 155 2.89 -5.32 12.24
N ALA A 156 3.43 -5.33 13.46
CA ALA A 156 4.62 -4.56 13.83
C ALA A 156 5.86 -4.85 12.96
N MET A 157 5.93 -6.01 12.29
CA MET A 157 7.04 -6.34 11.38
C MET A 157 7.14 -5.41 10.17
N ALA A 158 6.03 -4.75 9.79
CA ALA A 158 6.03 -3.73 8.74
C ALA A 158 7.02 -2.57 9.02
N MET A 159 7.40 -2.35 10.28
CA MET A 159 8.41 -1.37 10.66
C MET A 159 9.78 -1.63 10.02
N ALA A 160 10.11 -2.89 9.71
CA ALA A 160 11.38 -3.25 9.10
C ALA A 160 11.41 -3.04 7.56
N SER A 161 10.27 -2.75 6.93
CA SER A 161 10.19 -2.59 5.47
C SER A 161 10.67 -1.20 5.03
N ARG A 162 11.73 -1.18 4.20
CA ARG A 162 12.24 0.04 3.58
C ARG A 162 11.84 0.16 2.11
N ALA A 163 10.53 0.14 1.82
CA ALA A 163 10.05 0.49 0.48
C ALA A 163 10.17 2.02 0.26
N THR A 164 10.69 2.43 -0.90
CA THR A 164 10.91 3.84 -1.26
C THR A 164 10.61 4.08 -2.75
N ALA A 165 10.37 5.33 -3.13
CA ALA A 165 10.14 5.69 -4.53
C ALA A 165 10.51 7.15 -4.79
N GLY A 166 10.80 7.45 -6.05
CA GLY A 166 11.18 8.79 -6.48
C GLY A 166 11.11 8.98 -7.99
N VAL A 167 11.26 10.24 -8.39
CA VAL A 167 11.45 10.67 -9.77
C VAL A 167 12.95 10.70 -10.07
N VAL A 168 13.35 10.15 -11.21
CA VAL A 168 14.72 10.18 -11.75
C VAL A 168 14.62 10.50 -13.24
N ASP A 169 15.19 11.62 -13.69
CA ASP A 169 15.23 12.02 -15.11
C ASP A 169 13.87 11.93 -15.84
N ASP A 170 12.83 12.50 -15.24
CA ASP A 170 11.44 12.46 -15.72
C ASP A 170 10.84 11.04 -15.86
N ARG A 171 11.41 10.07 -15.15
CA ARG A 171 10.96 8.67 -14.99
C ARG A 171 10.63 8.39 -13.53
N LEU A 172 10.04 7.23 -13.25
CA LEU A 172 9.73 6.80 -11.89
C LEU A 172 10.55 5.57 -11.50
N VAL A 173 11.03 5.54 -10.26
CA VAL A 173 11.71 4.37 -9.69
C VAL A 173 11.03 4.01 -8.37
N PHE A 174 10.67 2.73 -8.21
CA PHE A 174 10.06 2.17 -7.00
C PHE A 174 10.90 1.01 -6.49
N CYS A 175 11.15 0.96 -5.19
CA CYS A 175 11.88 -0.14 -4.54
C CYS A 175 10.96 -0.92 -3.61
N LEU A 176 10.79 -2.21 -3.89
CA LEU A 176 9.95 -3.13 -3.13
C LEU A 176 10.79 -4.16 -2.34
N PRO A 177 10.25 -4.71 -1.23
CA PRO A 177 10.90 -5.82 -0.55
C PRO A 177 10.90 -7.12 -1.37
N GLY A 178 11.95 -7.93 -1.19
CA GLY A 178 12.19 -9.13 -2.01
C GLY A 178 11.28 -10.34 -1.75
N SER A 179 10.44 -10.31 -0.71
CA SER A 179 9.47 -11.37 -0.47
C SER A 179 8.31 -11.26 -1.47
N GLU A 180 7.85 -12.38 -2.03
CA GLU A 180 6.77 -12.42 -3.02
C GLU A 180 5.51 -11.67 -2.56
N ASN A 181 5.06 -11.87 -1.31
CA ASN A 181 3.88 -11.18 -0.78
C ASN A 181 4.05 -9.65 -0.76
N ALA A 182 5.20 -9.16 -0.30
CA ALA A 182 5.47 -7.72 -0.27
C ALA A 182 5.54 -7.12 -1.68
N ALA A 183 6.20 -7.83 -2.61
CA ALA A 183 6.26 -7.44 -4.01
C ALA A 183 4.85 -7.36 -4.62
N ARG A 184 4.00 -8.36 -4.33
CA ARG A 184 2.58 -8.37 -4.72
C ARG A 184 1.82 -7.17 -4.19
N THR A 185 1.87 -6.94 -2.87
CA THR A 185 1.18 -5.82 -2.20
C THR A 185 1.60 -4.48 -2.80
N GLY A 186 2.90 -4.28 -3.03
CA GLY A 186 3.40 -3.05 -3.63
C GLY A 186 3.00 -2.87 -5.09
N ALA A 187 3.17 -3.90 -5.92
CA ALA A 187 2.86 -3.82 -7.34
C ALA A 187 1.35 -3.69 -7.59
N GLU A 188 0.55 -4.63 -7.08
CA GLU A 188 -0.88 -4.70 -7.38
C GLU A 188 -1.68 -3.57 -6.71
N ARG A 189 -1.37 -3.22 -5.46
CA ARG A 189 -2.20 -2.28 -4.69
C ARG A 189 -1.76 -0.83 -4.80
N LEU A 190 -0.51 -0.57 -5.17
CA LEU A 190 0.04 0.79 -5.20
C LEU A 190 0.55 1.18 -6.59
N VAL A 191 1.49 0.43 -7.17
CA VAL A 191 2.20 0.91 -8.37
C VAL A 191 1.37 0.74 -9.63
N ALA A 192 0.97 -0.48 -9.98
CA ALA A 192 0.25 -0.79 -11.23
C ALA A 192 -1.00 0.09 -11.47
N PRO A 193 -1.88 0.35 -10.49
CA PRO A 193 -3.05 1.20 -10.71
C PRO A 193 -2.74 2.70 -10.79
N ALA A 194 -1.60 3.17 -10.27
CA ALA A 194 -1.29 4.60 -10.16
C ALA A 194 -0.26 5.09 -11.19
N VAL A 195 0.57 4.20 -11.72
CA VAL A 195 1.80 4.56 -12.43
C VAL A 195 1.57 5.40 -13.69
N GLY A 196 0.52 5.13 -14.46
CA GLY A 196 0.18 5.92 -15.66
C GLY A 196 -0.14 7.38 -15.33
N HIS A 197 -0.91 7.61 -14.25
CA HIS A 197 -1.22 8.96 -13.76
C HIS A 197 0.03 9.68 -13.23
N LEU A 198 0.81 8.99 -12.39
CA LEU A 198 2.04 9.55 -11.81
C LEU A 198 3.04 9.96 -12.89
N LEU A 199 3.21 9.14 -13.93
CA LEU A 199 4.10 9.44 -15.04
C LEU A 199 3.62 10.65 -15.85
N GLY A 200 2.31 10.76 -16.07
CA GLY A 200 1.69 11.94 -16.69
C GLY A 200 1.95 13.24 -15.93
N LEU A 201 1.96 13.18 -14.59
CA LEU A 201 2.32 14.33 -13.74
C LEU A 201 3.81 14.70 -13.84
N VAL A 202 4.69 13.70 -13.93
CA VAL A 202 6.14 13.92 -14.01
C VAL A 202 6.53 14.57 -15.34
N ARG A 203 5.93 14.15 -16.45
CA ARG A 203 6.31 14.58 -17.81
C ARG A 203 5.62 15.85 -18.30
N ARG A 204 5.02 16.62 -17.40
CA ARG A 204 4.27 17.84 -17.72
C ARG A 204 5.16 19.08 -17.72
#